data_AF-A0A7C4H628-F1
#
_entry.id   AF-A0A7C4H628-F1
#
_cell.length_a   1.000
_cell.length_b   1.000
_cell.length_c   1.000
_cell.angle_alpha   90.00
_cell.angle_beta   90.00
_cell.angle_gamma   90.00
#
_symmetry.space_group_name_H-M   'P 1'
#
loop_
_entity.id
_entity.type
_entity.pdbx_description
1 polymer ?
#
loop_
_entity_poly.entity_id
_entity_poly.type
_entity_poly.pdbx_seq_one_letter_code
_entity_poly.pdbx_strand_id
1 'polypeptide(L)'
;MPKWFYHKGIAEALSIGLSKKAMSDIDSILDGIKGGYEHDFWKYVENVNSLRNVIVQIYASYGVDGVKYCLLHILLDTFQASFISEMTRETPAARMMRPIAHKNAFEYTIGKMKHDTEKYMPGYNAIFEQFLNDVKSKQEEIVGIVKDSREVKAQIQGIERFKGKRKKAEEIARRYMDTGYDIPFYTQFILELWNDRKRGALTKEEWANKILTKYKEMQKGLRSDFAEKRYNKLVQIVKSLGYIK
;
A
#
# COMPACT_ATOMS: atom_id res chain seq x y z
N MET A 1 9.30 -12.09 -4.11
CA MET A 1 8.18 -12.25 -5.06
C MET A 1 7.09 -13.17 -4.49
N PRO A 2 6.18 -12.66 -3.64
CA PRO A 2 4.92 -13.35 -3.28
C PRO A 2 3.75 -13.02 -4.24
N LYS A 3 3.70 -11.79 -4.80
CA LYS A 3 2.72 -11.26 -5.77
C LYS A 3 2.49 -12.22 -6.97
N TRP A 4 3.58 -12.82 -7.44
CA TRP A 4 3.62 -13.78 -8.55
C TRP A 4 2.68 -14.98 -8.41
N PHE A 5 2.51 -15.51 -7.19
CA PHE A 5 1.83 -16.79 -7.02
C PHE A 5 0.33 -16.72 -7.31
N TYR A 6 -0.33 -15.64 -6.90
CA TYR A 6 -1.77 -15.51 -7.11
C TYR A 6 -2.11 -14.86 -8.46
N HIS A 7 -1.23 -13.99 -9.01
CA HIS A 7 -1.35 -13.51 -10.39
C HIS A 7 -1.34 -14.69 -11.38
N LYS A 8 -0.42 -15.63 -11.19
CA LYS A 8 -0.37 -16.87 -11.98
C LYS A 8 -1.63 -17.73 -11.81
N GLY A 9 -2.08 -17.98 -10.58
CA GLY A 9 -3.27 -18.79 -10.34
C GLY A 9 -4.52 -18.21 -11.00
N ILE A 10 -4.65 -16.88 -11.01
CA ILE A 10 -5.77 -16.19 -11.66
C ILE A 10 -5.62 -16.16 -13.18
N ALA A 11 -4.40 -16.00 -13.70
CA ALA A 11 -4.14 -16.12 -15.13
C ALA A 11 -4.53 -17.50 -15.67
N GLU A 12 -4.25 -18.56 -14.90
CA GLU A 12 -4.68 -19.93 -15.21
C GLU A 12 -6.20 -20.06 -15.17
N ALA A 13 -6.88 -19.50 -14.16
CA ALA A 13 -8.35 -19.49 -14.07
C ALA A 13 -9.03 -18.75 -15.23
N LEU A 14 -8.36 -17.73 -15.77
CA LEU A 14 -8.80 -16.93 -16.93
C LEU A 14 -8.32 -17.48 -18.28
N SER A 15 -7.66 -18.64 -18.29
CA SER A 15 -7.13 -19.28 -19.51
C SER A 15 -6.19 -18.38 -20.33
N ILE A 16 -5.38 -17.56 -19.66
CA ILE A 16 -4.35 -16.73 -20.32
C ILE A 16 -3.14 -17.60 -20.66
N GLY A 17 -2.89 -17.82 -21.96
CA GLY A 17 -1.92 -18.78 -22.49
C GLY A 17 -0.46 -18.33 -22.49
N LEU A 18 -0.05 -17.46 -21.57
CA LEU A 18 1.32 -16.95 -21.51
C LEU A 18 2.27 -17.90 -20.77
N SER A 19 3.52 -17.95 -21.22
CA SER A 19 4.58 -18.60 -20.46
C SER A 19 4.91 -17.84 -19.17
N LYS A 20 5.45 -18.55 -18.16
CA LYS A 20 5.99 -17.91 -16.94
C LYS A 20 7.00 -16.81 -17.23
N LYS A 21 7.83 -16.97 -18.26
CA LYS A 21 8.80 -15.95 -18.64
C LYS A 21 8.11 -14.70 -19.17
N ALA A 22 7.14 -14.86 -20.07
CA ALA A 22 6.38 -13.74 -20.64
C ALA A 22 5.60 -12.96 -19.57
N MET A 23 4.90 -13.66 -18.67
CA MET A 23 4.20 -13.03 -17.54
C MET A 23 5.17 -12.26 -16.63
N SER A 24 6.33 -12.83 -16.30
CA SER A 24 7.34 -12.15 -15.48
C SER A 24 7.95 -10.93 -16.18
N ASP A 25 8.10 -10.98 -17.50
CA ASP A 25 8.58 -9.86 -18.29
C ASP A 25 7.56 -8.72 -18.33
N ILE A 26 6.27 -9.02 -18.48
CA ILE A 26 5.18 -8.04 -18.41
C ILE A 26 5.10 -7.39 -17.02
N ASP A 27 5.13 -8.19 -15.95
CA ASP A 27 5.14 -7.66 -14.57
C ASP A 27 6.30 -6.68 -14.37
N SER A 28 7.49 -7.03 -14.86
CA SER A 28 8.67 -6.16 -14.74
C SER A 28 8.52 -4.83 -15.47
N ILE A 29 7.78 -4.78 -16.59
CA ILE A 29 7.49 -3.53 -17.31
C ILE A 29 6.50 -2.70 -16.51
N LEU A 30 5.42 -3.31 -16.01
CA LEU A 30 4.36 -2.62 -15.28
C LEU A 30 4.80 -2.11 -13.90
N ASP A 31 5.68 -2.85 -13.23
CA ASP A 31 6.30 -2.45 -11.97
C ASP A 31 7.46 -1.43 -12.17
N GLY A 32 7.75 -1.00 -13.41
CA GLY A 32 8.80 -0.02 -13.73
C GLY A 32 10.24 -0.53 -13.58
N ILE A 33 10.42 -1.84 -13.43
CA ILE A 33 11.76 -2.48 -13.32
C ILE A 33 12.45 -2.53 -14.70
N LYS A 34 11.67 -2.70 -15.76
CA LYS A 34 12.12 -2.69 -17.16
C LYS A 34 11.46 -1.55 -17.93
N GLY A 35 12.19 -0.98 -18.90
CA GLY A 35 11.65 0.01 -19.84
C GLY A 35 11.75 1.48 -19.41
N GLY A 36 12.41 1.77 -18.27
CA GLY A 36 12.66 3.15 -17.83
C GLY A 36 11.43 3.90 -17.31
N TYR A 37 10.34 3.18 -17.01
CA TYR A 37 9.14 3.74 -16.42
C TYR A 37 9.27 3.87 -14.90
N GLU A 38 8.58 4.84 -14.31
CA GLU A 38 8.43 4.89 -12.85
C GLU A 38 7.64 3.69 -12.35
N HIS A 39 7.92 3.27 -11.12
CA HIS A 39 7.17 2.19 -10.47
C HIS A 39 5.69 2.55 -10.40
N ASP A 40 4.82 1.64 -10.87
CA ASP A 40 3.37 1.86 -10.98
C ASP A 40 2.96 3.09 -11.80
N PHE A 41 3.73 3.48 -12.84
CA PHE A 41 3.43 4.65 -13.67
C PHE A 41 1.96 4.70 -14.15
N TRP A 42 1.36 3.53 -14.39
CA TRP A 42 -0.01 3.33 -14.85
C TRP A 42 -1.08 3.83 -13.86
N LYS A 43 -0.72 4.11 -12.59
CA LYS A 43 -1.63 4.69 -11.59
C LYS A 43 -1.88 6.19 -11.79
N TYR A 44 -1.03 6.87 -12.56
CA TYR A 44 -1.05 8.32 -12.69
C TYR A 44 -1.72 8.75 -14.00
N VAL A 45 -2.68 9.68 -13.89
CA VAL A 45 -3.49 10.18 -15.04
C VAL A 45 -2.61 10.83 -16.12
N GLU A 46 -1.52 11.48 -15.73
CA GLU A 46 -0.56 12.12 -16.65
C GLU A 46 0.22 11.08 -17.50
N ASN A 47 0.30 9.84 -17.03
CA ASN A 47 1.04 8.75 -17.68
C ASN A 47 0.15 7.81 -18.51
N VAL A 48 -1.11 8.20 -18.77
CA VAL A 48 -2.04 7.43 -19.59
C VAL A 48 -1.48 7.12 -20.98
N ASN A 49 -0.80 8.08 -21.61
CA ASN A 49 -0.17 7.88 -22.92
C ASN A 49 0.94 6.81 -22.85
N SER A 50 1.66 6.75 -21.73
CA SER A 50 2.67 5.72 -21.47
C SER A 50 2.03 4.34 -21.34
N LEU A 51 0.88 4.22 -20.66
CA LEU A 51 0.18 2.94 -20.52
C LEU A 51 -0.36 2.43 -21.85
N ARG A 52 -0.92 3.33 -22.68
CA ARG A 52 -1.33 2.99 -24.04
C ARG A 52 -0.16 2.47 -24.88
N ASN A 53 1.00 3.14 -24.83
CA ASN A 53 2.20 2.71 -25.55
C ASN A 53 2.69 1.34 -25.07
N VAL A 54 2.67 1.10 -23.76
CA VAL A 54 3.03 -0.20 -23.17
C VAL A 54 2.07 -1.29 -23.65
N ILE A 55 0.77 -1.04 -23.70
CA ILE A 55 -0.22 -2.02 -24.22
C ILE A 55 0.02 -2.31 -25.70
N VAL A 56 0.34 -1.31 -26.53
CA VAL A 56 0.70 -1.50 -27.95
C VAL A 56 1.94 -2.39 -28.08
N GLN A 57 2.99 -2.12 -27.28
CA GLN A 57 4.22 -2.90 -27.29
C GLN A 57 3.99 -4.35 -26.82
N ILE A 58 3.21 -4.53 -25.75
CA ILE A 58 2.83 -5.84 -25.24
C ILE A 58 2.01 -6.60 -26.28
N TYR A 59 1.06 -5.95 -26.94
CA TYR A 59 0.27 -6.58 -28.01
C TYR A 59 1.17 -7.04 -29.15
N ALA A 60 2.11 -6.20 -29.59
CA ALA A 60 3.06 -6.56 -30.65
C ALA A 60 3.96 -7.74 -30.26
N SER A 61 4.32 -7.88 -28.98
CA SER A 61 5.27 -8.89 -28.50
C SER A 61 4.61 -10.20 -28.07
N TYR A 62 3.41 -10.13 -27.49
CA TYR A 62 2.76 -11.23 -26.78
C TYR A 62 1.29 -11.43 -27.19
N GLY A 63 0.78 -10.65 -28.15
CA GLY A 63 -0.58 -10.75 -28.67
C GLY A 63 -1.66 -10.39 -27.65
N VAL A 64 -2.87 -10.92 -27.89
CA VAL A 64 -4.07 -10.68 -27.07
C VAL A 64 -3.86 -11.12 -25.61
N ASP A 65 -3.25 -12.29 -25.39
CA ASP A 65 -3.01 -12.82 -24.05
C ASP A 65 -2.03 -11.94 -23.25
N GLY A 66 -1.04 -11.34 -23.94
CA GLY A 66 -0.19 -10.30 -23.37
C GLY A 66 -0.99 -9.13 -22.81
N VAL A 67 -1.92 -8.61 -23.61
CA VAL A 67 -2.79 -7.51 -23.19
C VAL A 67 -3.69 -7.94 -22.05
N LYS A 68 -4.35 -9.11 -22.14
CA LYS A 68 -5.19 -9.65 -21.05
C LYS A 68 -4.42 -9.77 -19.74
N TYR A 69 -3.17 -10.22 -19.77
CA TYR A 69 -2.33 -10.32 -18.57
C TYR A 69 -1.94 -8.95 -18.01
N CYS A 70 -1.64 -7.97 -18.88
CA CYS A 70 -1.40 -6.59 -18.44
C CYS A 70 -2.62 -6.01 -17.70
N LEU A 71 -3.82 -6.25 -18.21
CA LEU A 71 -5.07 -5.85 -17.56
C LEU A 71 -5.31 -6.60 -16.26
N LEU A 72 -5.00 -7.89 -16.23
CA LEU A 72 -5.05 -8.68 -15.01
C LEU A 72 -4.14 -8.11 -13.92
N HIS A 73 -2.90 -7.77 -14.25
CA HIS A 73 -1.97 -7.19 -13.30
C HIS A 73 -2.55 -5.91 -12.67
N ILE A 74 -3.03 -4.98 -13.51
CA ILE A 74 -3.63 -3.71 -13.06
C ILE A 74 -4.87 -3.97 -12.20
N LEU A 75 -5.70 -4.93 -12.61
CA LEU A 75 -6.90 -5.35 -11.87
C LEU A 75 -6.54 -5.83 -10.47
N LEU A 76 -5.58 -6.76 -10.38
CA LEU A 76 -5.22 -7.40 -9.12
C LEU A 76 -4.57 -6.43 -8.14
N ASP A 77 -3.74 -5.50 -8.63
CA ASP A 77 -3.13 -4.48 -7.79
C ASP A 77 -4.15 -3.47 -7.29
N THR A 78 -5.07 -3.05 -8.15
CA THR A 78 -6.16 -2.14 -7.78
C THR A 78 -7.11 -2.81 -6.79
N PHE A 79 -7.46 -4.08 -7.03
CA PHE A 79 -8.33 -4.87 -6.16
C PHE A 79 -7.68 -5.10 -4.79
N GLN A 80 -6.42 -5.52 -4.74
CA GLN A 80 -5.69 -5.69 -3.49
C GLN A 80 -5.64 -4.40 -2.67
N ALA A 81 -5.27 -3.28 -3.30
CA ALA A 81 -5.21 -1.98 -2.62
C ALA A 81 -6.57 -1.58 -2.05
N SER A 82 -7.63 -1.75 -2.84
CA SER A 82 -9.01 -1.45 -2.45
C SER A 82 -9.47 -2.35 -1.31
N PHE A 83 -9.21 -3.66 -1.40
CA PHE A 83 -9.60 -4.62 -0.39
C PHE A 83 -8.88 -4.37 0.95
N ILE A 84 -7.58 -4.10 0.93
CA ILE A 84 -6.81 -3.75 2.13
C ILE A 84 -7.33 -2.44 2.75
N SER A 85 -7.64 -1.45 1.92
CA SER A 85 -8.23 -0.19 2.38
C SER A 85 -9.55 -0.43 3.11
N GLU A 86 -10.47 -1.18 2.51
CA GLU A 86 -11.76 -1.52 3.13
C GLU A 86 -11.60 -2.34 4.42
N MET A 87 -10.73 -3.35 4.43
CA MET A 87 -10.50 -4.22 5.60
C MET A 87 -9.92 -3.45 6.79
N THR A 88 -9.08 -2.46 6.51
CA THR A 88 -8.38 -1.72 7.56
C THR A 88 -9.10 -0.41 7.92
N ARG A 89 -10.04 0.09 7.13
CA ARG A 89 -10.75 1.36 7.42
C ARG A 89 -11.36 1.36 8.83
N GLU A 90 -11.18 2.48 9.54
CA GLU A 90 -11.46 2.55 10.97
C GLU A 90 -12.88 2.98 11.34
N THR A 91 -13.66 3.50 10.38
CA THR A 91 -15.00 4.03 10.63
C THR A 91 -15.96 2.92 11.09
N PRO A 92 -16.91 3.21 11.99
CA PRO A 92 -17.89 2.20 12.45
C PRO A 92 -18.62 1.52 11.29
N ALA A 93 -19.07 2.30 10.31
CA ALA A 93 -19.71 1.80 9.09
C ALA A 93 -18.80 0.82 8.32
N ALA A 94 -17.52 1.15 8.14
CA ALA A 94 -16.60 0.26 7.43
C ALA A 94 -16.36 -1.06 8.16
N ARG A 95 -16.32 -1.04 9.51
CA ARG A 95 -16.18 -2.27 10.30
C ARG A 95 -17.36 -3.21 10.11
N MET A 96 -18.58 -2.68 10.04
CA MET A 96 -19.79 -3.46 9.76
C MET A 96 -19.76 -4.07 8.34
N MET A 97 -19.11 -3.38 7.39
CA MET A 97 -19.02 -3.82 6.00
C MET A 97 -17.86 -4.81 5.72
N ARG A 98 -16.98 -5.08 6.68
CA ARG A 98 -15.85 -6.02 6.54
C ARG A 98 -16.22 -7.40 5.97
N PRO A 99 -17.34 -8.04 6.36
CA PRO A 99 -17.73 -9.34 5.81
C PRO A 99 -17.88 -9.32 4.28
N ILE A 100 -18.25 -8.18 3.70
CA ILE A 100 -18.46 -7.98 2.26
C ILE A 100 -17.41 -7.07 1.61
N ALA A 101 -16.37 -6.67 2.34
CA ALA A 101 -15.33 -5.76 1.85
C ALA A 101 -14.65 -6.26 0.57
N HIS A 102 -14.47 -7.56 0.43
CA HIS A 102 -13.89 -8.18 -0.76
C HIS A 102 -14.78 -7.98 -1.99
N LYS A 103 -16.11 -8.10 -1.84
CA LYS A 103 -17.07 -7.93 -2.93
C LYS A 103 -17.12 -6.47 -3.36
N ASN A 104 -17.22 -5.55 -2.40
CA ASN A 104 -17.23 -4.11 -2.68
C ASN A 104 -15.94 -3.65 -3.37
N ALA A 105 -14.78 -4.12 -2.90
CA ALA A 105 -13.48 -3.79 -3.49
C ALA A 105 -13.35 -4.33 -4.92
N PHE A 106 -13.87 -5.53 -5.18
CA PHE A 106 -13.87 -6.11 -6.52
C PHE A 106 -14.79 -5.32 -7.48
N GLU A 107 -16.03 -5.05 -7.07
CA GLU A 107 -16.99 -4.28 -7.87
C GLU A 107 -16.48 -2.86 -8.18
N TYR A 108 -15.91 -2.20 -7.17
CA TYR A 108 -15.24 -0.91 -7.36
C TYR A 108 -14.11 -0.99 -8.40
N THR A 109 -13.28 -2.03 -8.31
CA THR A 109 -12.14 -2.20 -9.23
C THR A 109 -12.61 -2.42 -10.67
N ILE A 110 -13.63 -3.25 -10.88
CA ILE A 110 -14.24 -3.46 -12.20
C ILE A 110 -14.82 -2.17 -12.76
N GLY A 111 -15.57 -1.42 -11.94
CA GLY A 111 -16.13 -0.13 -12.34
C GLY A 111 -15.07 0.89 -12.73
N LYS A 112 -14.00 0.98 -11.93
CA LYS A 112 -12.85 1.84 -12.21
C LYS A 112 -12.15 1.46 -13.50
N MET A 113 -11.82 0.18 -13.69
CA MET A 113 -11.16 -0.28 -14.91
C MET A 113 -12.01 -0.02 -16.16
N LYS A 114 -13.33 -0.21 -16.08
CA LYS A 114 -14.24 0.13 -17.17
C LYS A 114 -14.15 1.61 -17.52
N HIS A 115 -14.27 2.50 -16.52
CA HIS A 115 -14.16 3.94 -16.71
C HIS A 115 -12.81 4.36 -17.31
N ASP A 116 -11.71 3.86 -16.75
CA ASP A 116 -10.36 4.20 -17.21
C ASP A 116 -10.13 3.72 -18.64
N THR A 117 -10.62 2.53 -19.00
CA THR A 117 -10.51 1.99 -20.37
C THR A 117 -11.27 2.85 -21.38
N GLU A 118 -12.54 3.16 -21.11
CA GLU A 118 -13.39 3.94 -22.00
C GLU A 118 -12.79 5.33 -22.25
N LYS A 119 -12.23 5.93 -21.21
CA LYS A 119 -11.67 7.28 -21.27
C LYS A 119 -10.31 7.35 -21.94
N TYR A 120 -9.48 6.32 -21.74
CA TYR A 120 -8.05 6.42 -22.03
C TYR A 120 -7.56 5.43 -23.10
N MET A 121 -8.36 4.43 -23.47
CA MET A 121 -7.96 3.36 -24.39
C MET A 121 -9.06 2.95 -25.40
N PRO A 122 -9.70 3.90 -26.11
CA PRO A 122 -10.89 3.63 -26.92
C PRO A 122 -10.69 2.64 -28.08
N GLY A 123 -9.43 2.36 -28.49
CA GLY A 123 -9.10 1.41 -29.56
C GLY A 123 -9.04 -0.05 -29.14
N TYR A 124 -9.12 -0.37 -27.85
CA TYR A 124 -8.99 -1.73 -27.33
C TYR A 124 -10.29 -2.27 -26.70
N ASN A 125 -11.39 -1.53 -26.81
CA ASN A 125 -12.66 -1.81 -26.11
C ASN A 125 -13.10 -3.28 -26.19
N ALA A 126 -13.01 -3.94 -27.35
CA ALA A 126 -13.44 -5.33 -27.49
C ALA A 126 -12.62 -6.31 -26.63
N ILE A 127 -11.28 -6.17 -26.58
CA ILE A 127 -10.41 -7.03 -25.76
C ILE A 127 -10.68 -6.79 -24.28
N PHE A 128 -10.90 -5.53 -23.90
CA PHE A 128 -11.20 -5.15 -22.52
C PHE A 128 -12.57 -5.63 -22.06
N GLU A 129 -13.61 -5.47 -22.88
CA GLU A 129 -14.95 -5.95 -22.59
C GLU A 129 -14.95 -7.48 -22.42
N GLN A 130 -14.28 -8.19 -23.33
CA GLN A 130 -14.12 -9.63 -23.20
C GLN A 130 -13.40 -9.98 -21.90
N PHE A 131 -12.27 -9.34 -21.60
CA PHE A 131 -11.52 -9.56 -20.36
C PHE A 131 -12.36 -9.30 -19.12
N LEU A 132 -13.10 -8.19 -19.06
CA LEU A 132 -13.97 -7.86 -17.92
C LEU A 132 -15.12 -8.85 -17.76
N ASN A 133 -15.66 -9.38 -18.87
CA ASN A 133 -16.67 -10.44 -18.83
C ASN A 133 -16.08 -11.76 -18.31
N ASP A 134 -14.89 -12.15 -18.80
CA ASP A 134 -14.16 -13.33 -18.32
C ASP A 134 -13.92 -13.22 -16.81
N VAL A 135 -13.41 -12.07 -16.35
CA VAL A 135 -13.16 -11.79 -14.93
C VAL A 135 -14.44 -11.83 -14.09
N LYS A 136 -15.54 -11.23 -14.55
CA LYS A 136 -16.82 -11.26 -13.83
C LYS A 136 -17.35 -12.69 -13.71
N SER A 137 -17.23 -13.50 -14.76
CA SER A 137 -17.65 -14.91 -14.73
C SER A 137 -16.86 -15.75 -13.73
N LYS A 138 -15.63 -15.31 -13.40
CA LYS A 138 -14.71 -15.95 -12.44
C LYS A 138 -14.59 -15.19 -11.11
N GLN A 139 -15.51 -14.28 -10.81
CA GLN A 139 -15.41 -13.39 -9.65
C GLN A 139 -15.18 -14.14 -8.34
N GLU A 140 -15.97 -15.18 -8.05
CA GLU A 140 -15.87 -15.92 -6.79
C GLU A 140 -14.50 -16.58 -6.60
N GLU A 141 -13.96 -17.16 -7.67
CA GLU A 141 -12.66 -17.80 -7.71
C GLU A 141 -11.53 -16.77 -7.50
N ILE A 142 -11.58 -15.66 -8.24
CA ILE A 142 -10.60 -14.56 -8.13
C ILE A 142 -10.60 -13.95 -6.73
N VAL A 143 -11.78 -13.65 -6.20
CA VAL A 143 -11.98 -13.11 -4.86
C VAL A 143 -11.44 -14.10 -3.81
N GLY A 144 -11.74 -15.40 -3.95
CA GLY A 144 -11.24 -16.44 -3.06
C GLY A 144 -9.71 -16.46 -3.01
N ILE A 145 -9.07 -16.49 -4.19
CA ILE A 145 -7.61 -16.50 -4.32
C ILE A 145 -6.98 -15.27 -3.65
N VAL A 146 -7.49 -14.07 -3.92
CA VAL A 146 -6.94 -12.82 -3.35
C VAL A 146 -7.17 -12.74 -1.85
N LYS A 147 -8.38 -13.06 -1.38
CA LYS A 147 -8.74 -13.05 0.04
C LYS A 147 -7.88 -14.02 0.85
N ASP A 148 -7.57 -15.18 0.28
CA ASP A 148 -6.78 -16.21 0.96
C ASP A 148 -5.27 -16.07 0.79
N SER A 149 -4.82 -15.14 -0.05
CA SER A 149 -3.41 -14.80 -0.22
C SER A 149 -2.76 -14.46 1.13
N ARG A 150 -1.68 -15.19 1.43
CA ARG A 150 -0.85 -14.96 2.63
C ARG A 150 -0.29 -13.53 2.66
N GLU A 151 0.00 -12.96 1.49
CA GLU A 151 0.52 -11.61 1.35
C GLU A 151 -0.51 -10.57 1.77
N VAL A 152 -1.73 -10.67 1.23
CA VAL A 152 -2.83 -9.76 1.57
C VAL A 152 -3.14 -9.84 3.06
N LYS A 153 -3.22 -11.06 3.62
CA LYS A 153 -3.41 -11.28 5.06
C LYS A 153 -2.29 -10.65 5.88
N ALA A 154 -1.03 -10.79 5.47
CA ALA A 154 0.11 -10.19 6.16
C ALA A 154 0.11 -8.65 6.11
N GLN A 155 -0.27 -8.06 4.96
CA GLN A 155 -0.39 -6.61 4.81
C GLN A 155 -1.50 -6.04 5.71
N ILE A 156 -2.68 -6.68 5.73
CA ILE A 156 -3.79 -6.30 6.63
C ILE A 156 -3.32 -6.37 8.10
N GLN A 157 -2.73 -7.50 8.52
CA GLN A 157 -2.22 -7.66 9.87
C GLN A 157 -1.14 -6.62 10.22
N GLY A 158 -0.25 -6.30 9.29
CA GLY A 158 0.77 -5.28 9.45
C GLY A 158 0.18 -3.90 9.72
N ILE A 159 -0.83 -3.51 8.94
CA ILE A 159 -1.55 -2.23 9.11
C ILE A 159 -2.30 -2.19 10.44
N GLU A 160 -3.01 -3.25 10.82
CA GLU A 160 -3.73 -3.31 12.09
C GLU A 160 -2.78 -3.26 13.30
N ARG A 161 -1.63 -3.96 13.22
CA ARG A 161 -0.57 -3.86 14.24
C ARG A 161 -0.03 -2.43 14.34
N PHE A 162 0.20 -1.77 13.21
CA PHE A 162 0.66 -0.38 13.19
C PHE A 162 -0.38 0.56 13.82
N LYS A 163 -1.67 0.37 13.53
CA LYS A 163 -2.76 1.14 14.16
C LYS A 163 -2.82 0.94 15.66
N GLY A 164 -2.67 -0.30 16.13
CA GLY A 164 -2.56 -0.61 17.55
C GLY A 164 -1.38 0.10 18.21
N LYS A 165 -0.20 0.08 17.58
CA LYS A 165 0.97 0.83 18.05
C LYS A 165 0.71 2.34 18.08
N ARG A 166 0.09 2.89 17.03
CA ARG A 166 -0.26 4.31 16.95
C ARG A 166 -1.20 4.74 18.07
N LYS A 167 -2.27 3.99 18.35
CA LYS A 167 -3.21 4.29 19.45
C LYS A 167 -2.51 4.31 20.81
N LYS A 168 -1.63 3.34 21.07
CA LYS A 168 -0.79 3.32 22.28
C LYS A 168 0.15 4.53 22.35
N ALA A 169 0.76 4.92 21.23
CA ALA A 169 1.60 6.11 21.17
C ALA A 169 0.80 7.39 21.44
N GLU A 170 -0.42 7.50 20.91
CA GLU A 170 -1.34 8.62 21.17
C GLU A 170 -1.77 8.69 22.64
N GLU A 171 -2.08 7.55 23.28
CA GLU A 171 -2.40 7.46 24.70
C GLU A 171 -1.23 7.91 25.59
N ILE A 172 -0.01 7.53 25.24
CA ILE A 172 1.19 7.97 25.95
C ILE A 172 1.40 9.47 25.72
N ALA A 173 1.34 9.93 24.47
CA ALA A 173 1.46 11.34 24.11
C ALA A 173 0.52 12.22 24.96
N ARG A 174 -0.75 11.82 25.11
CA ARG A 174 -1.77 12.50 25.93
C ARG A 174 -1.35 12.76 27.38
N ARG A 175 -0.50 11.91 27.98
CA ARG A 175 0.00 12.11 29.35
C ARG A 175 1.03 13.22 29.47
N TYR A 176 1.64 13.63 28.36
CA TYR A 176 2.73 14.60 28.33
C TYR A 176 2.29 15.96 27.77
N MET A 177 1.02 16.13 27.45
CA MET A 177 0.48 17.39 26.92
C MET A 177 -0.44 18.04 27.94
N ASP A 178 0.12 19.02 28.62
CA ASP A 178 -0.64 19.93 29.46
C ASP A 178 -1.37 20.91 28.51
N THR A 179 -2.67 20.71 28.34
CA THR A 179 -3.63 21.64 27.70
C THR A 179 -3.22 22.24 26.34
N GLY A 180 -3.22 21.45 25.26
CA GLY A 180 -3.30 21.97 23.88
C GLY A 180 -2.07 21.82 22.97
N TYR A 181 -1.05 21.06 23.38
CA TYR A 181 0.14 20.84 22.55
C TYR A 181 0.06 19.58 21.65
N ASP A 182 1.01 19.49 20.71
CA ASP A 182 0.99 18.66 19.50
C ASP A 182 0.99 17.13 19.71
N ILE A 183 -0.18 16.51 19.97
CA ILE A 183 -0.37 15.03 19.98
C ILE A 183 0.33 14.36 18.80
N PRO A 184 0.20 14.88 17.56
CA PRO A 184 0.83 14.24 16.40
C PRO A 184 2.36 14.20 16.50
N PHE A 185 2.99 15.27 17.02
CA PHE A 185 4.44 15.37 17.16
C PHE A 185 4.98 14.30 18.12
N TYR A 186 4.41 14.20 19.31
CA TYR A 186 4.83 13.21 20.31
C TYR A 186 4.51 11.78 19.88
N THR A 187 3.38 11.58 19.19
CA THR A 187 3.02 10.28 18.61
C THR A 187 4.08 9.84 17.60
N GLN A 188 4.49 10.73 16.70
CA GLN A 188 5.53 10.44 15.71
C GLN A 188 6.87 10.11 16.37
N PHE A 189 7.25 10.87 17.40
CA PHE A 189 8.45 10.62 18.19
C PHE A 189 8.45 9.21 18.81
N ILE A 190 7.35 8.84 19.50
CA ILE A 190 7.20 7.53 20.15
C ILE A 190 7.25 6.41 19.10
N LEU A 191 6.58 6.59 17.96
CA LEU A 191 6.60 5.61 16.87
C LEU A 191 7.99 5.43 16.26
N GLU A 192 8.78 6.50 16.15
CA GLU A 192 10.16 6.41 15.68
C GLU A 192 11.06 5.72 16.71
N LEU A 193 10.85 6.01 18.00
CA LEU A 193 11.57 5.36 19.10
C LEU A 193 11.30 3.84 19.12
N TRP A 194 10.07 3.41 18.84
CA TRP A 194 9.67 1.99 18.74
C TRP A 194 10.01 1.32 17.41
N ASN A 195 10.73 1.98 16.51
CA ASN A 195 11.10 1.41 15.22
C ASN A 195 12.37 0.55 15.34
N ASP A 196 12.21 -0.67 15.85
CA ASP A 196 13.32 -1.63 16.04
C ASP A 196 14.08 -1.94 14.74
N ARG A 197 13.41 -1.86 13.58
CA ARG A 197 14.05 -2.05 12.27
C ARG A 197 15.07 -0.96 11.98
N LYS A 198 14.76 0.31 12.29
CA LYS A 198 15.69 1.43 12.11
C LYS A 198 16.77 1.50 13.19
N ARG A 199 16.49 0.96 14.37
CA ARG A 199 17.48 0.84 15.45
C ARG A 199 18.69 0.00 15.02
N GLY A 200 18.44 -1.13 14.36
CA GLY A 200 19.49 -2.08 13.99
C GLY A 200 20.22 -2.61 15.23
N ALA A 201 21.56 -2.53 15.20
CA ALA A 201 22.44 -3.03 16.26
C ALA A 201 22.65 -2.06 17.44
N LEU A 202 22.12 -0.83 17.37
CA LEU A 202 22.25 0.14 18.46
C LEU A 202 21.56 -0.36 19.73
N THR A 203 22.16 -0.07 20.88
CA THR A 203 21.51 -0.22 22.17
C THR A 203 20.27 0.69 22.25
N LYS A 204 19.38 0.41 23.22
CA LYS A 204 18.20 1.27 23.45
C LYS A 204 18.61 2.71 23.74
N GLU A 205 19.64 2.91 24.55
CA GLU A 205 20.14 4.23 24.94
C GLU A 205 20.74 5.00 23.76
N GLU A 206 21.62 4.37 22.97
CA GLU A 206 22.20 4.98 21.77
C GLU A 206 21.13 5.37 20.75
N TRP A 207 20.13 4.52 20.57
CA TRP A 207 19.00 4.81 19.69
C TRP A 207 18.15 5.97 20.19
N ALA A 208 17.83 5.98 21.47
CA ALA A 208 17.09 7.08 22.08
C ALA A 208 17.84 8.41 21.95
N ASN A 209 19.14 8.43 22.22
CA ASN A 209 19.96 9.62 22.05
C ASN A 209 19.97 10.11 20.60
N LYS A 210 20.09 9.20 19.62
CA LYS A 210 19.98 9.54 18.19
C LYS A 210 18.64 10.18 17.83
N ILE A 211 17.53 9.62 18.32
CA ILE A 211 16.19 10.18 18.07
C ILE A 211 15.99 11.51 18.80
N LEU A 212 16.44 11.64 20.05
CA LEU A 212 16.40 12.88 20.81
C LEU A 212 17.16 14.00 20.09
N THR A 213 18.38 13.73 19.59
CA THR A 213 19.17 14.72 18.83
C THR A 213 18.43 15.16 17.58
N LYS A 214 17.88 14.22 16.79
CA LYS A 214 17.07 14.56 15.60
C LYS A 214 15.91 15.50 15.95
N TYR A 215 15.18 15.20 17.02
CA TYR A 215 14.02 15.99 17.42
C TYR A 215 14.39 17.32 18.10
N LYS A 216 15.58 17.43 18.68
CA LYS A 216 16.15 18.70 19.16
C LYS A 216 16.49 19.62 17.98
N GLU A 217 17.09 19.07 16.93
CA GLU A 217 17.42 19.81 15.71
C GLU A 217 16.16 20.35 15.01
N MET A 218 15.08 19.57 14.96
CA MET A 218 13.79 20.01 14.41
C MET A 218 13.13 21.17 15.18
N GLN A 219 13.65 21.51 16.36
CA GLN A 219 13.16 22.62 17.19
C GLN A 219 13.99 23.90 17.01
N LYS A 220 15.05 23.87 16.21
CA LYS A 220 15.83 25.07 15.86
C LYS A 220 14.92 26.08 15.15
N GLY A 221 14.89 27.31 15.67
CA GLY A 221 14.02 28.39 15.17
C GLY A 221 12.72 28.59 15.95
N LEU A 222 12.40 27.71 16.91
CA LEU A 222 11.34 27.98 17.90
C LEU A 222 11.85 28.94 18.98
N ARG A 223 10.92 29.66 19.63
CA ARG A 223 11.23 30.40 20.86
C ARG A 223 11.86 29.45 21.90
N SER A 224 12.94 29.89 22.53
CA SER A 224 13.82 29.04 23.34
C SER A 224 13.11 28.34 24.49
N ASP A 225 12.18 29.01 25.16
CA ASP A 225 11.36 28.48 26.25
C ASP A 225 10.41 27.36 25.80
N PHE A 226 9.87 27.46 24.58
CA PHE A 226 9.02 26.42 23.99
C PHE A 226 9.83 25.20 23.56
N ALA A 227 10.99 25.41 22.94
CA ALA A 227 11.90 24.34 22.55
C ALA A 227 12.40 23.56 23.77
N GLU A 228 12.79 24.26 24.84
CA GLU A 228 13.26 23.63 26.06
C GLU A 228 12.17 22.80 26.76
N LYS A 229 10.96 23.36 26.93
CA LYS A 229 9.82 22.62 27.49
C LYS A 229 9.50 21.36 26.69
N ARG A 230 9.46 21.47 25.36
CA ARG A 230 9.18 20.34 24.46
C ARG A 230 10.28 19.28 24.55
N TYR A 231 11.55 19.67 24.51
CA TYR A 231 12.68 18.75 24.66
C TYR A 231 12.66 18.01 26.00
N ASN A 232 12.37 18.72 27.11
CA ASN A 232 12.27 18.10 28.43
C ASN A 232 11.16 17.04 28.49
N LYS A 233 10.01 17.28 27.83
CA LYS A 233 8.94 16.27 27.71
C LYS A 233 9.40 15.05 26.88
N LEU A 234 10.16 15.25 25.79
CA LEU A 234 10.74 14.14 25.03
C LEU A 234 11.66 13.27 25.91
N VAL A 235 12.53 13.90 26.71
CA VAL A 235 13.40 13.18 27.65
C VAL A 235 12.58 12.39 28.67
N GLN A 236 11.51 12.97 29.22
CA GLN A 236 10.61 12.27 30.14
C GLN A 236 9.90 11.07 29.50
N ILE A 237 9.49 11.17 28.24
CA ILE A 237 8.92 10.05 27.47
C ILE A 237 9.96 8.94 27.30
N VAL A 238 11.20 9.27 26.94
CA VAL A 238 12.27 8.28 26.76
C VAL A 238 12.56 7.55 28.08
N LYS A 239 12.59 8.28 29.20
CA LYS A 239 12.75 7.71 30.54
C LYS A 239 11.59 6.80 30.92
N SER A 240 10.35 7.24 30.74
CA SER A 240 9.17 6.44 31.10
C SER A 240 9.01 5.18 30.26
N LEU A 241 9.50 5.21 29.02
CA LEU A 241 9.56 4.05 28.14
C LEU A 241 10.77 3.13 28.41
N GLY A 242 11.64 3.48 29.37
CA GLY A 242 12.78 2.65 29.79
C GLY A 242 13.92 2.60 28.78
N TYR A 243 14.11 3.67 28.01
CA TYR A 243 15.21 3.75 27.04
C TYR A 243 16.49 4.37 27.62
N ILE A 244 16.36 5.23 28.62
CA ILE A 244 17.47 5.84 29.38
C ILE A 244 17.11 5.86 30.86
N LYS A 245 18.11 5.87 31.75
CA LYS A 245 17.93 5.98 33.20
C LYS A 245 17.69 7.42 33.67
#